data_AF-G0PDN1-F1
#
_entry.id   AF-G0PDN1-F1
#
_cell.length_a   1.000
_cell.length_b   1.000
_cell.length_c   1.000
_cell.angle_alpha   90.00
_cell.angle_beta   90.00
_cell.angle_gamma   90.00
#
_symmetry.space_group_name_H-M   'P 1'
#
loop_
_entity.id
_entity.type
_entity.pdbx_description
1 polymer ?
#
loop_
_entity_poly.entity_id
_entity_poly.type
_entity_poly.pdbx_seq_one_letter_code
_entity_poly.pdbx_strand_id
1 'polypeptide(L)'
;MIPKKICIIGAGAAGLITAKHAITQGHKVTIFEQTDGVGGTWVYSEETGCHSSMYKIMKTNLPKEAMLFQDEPFRDDLPSFMSHEDVLEYLEEFSKFFLIQFNITVTQVTRENDQWKVVCKSEAAEFHDLFDVVFVCNGHFFEPLNPYENCGFEGELIHSHDYRRAEHYDGKNVVIVGAGPSGIDITLQVAQTAKQVTLISKKATYPVLPPAVRQVATHVKRVYPKGVITDENEQIEADVIIVCTGYVFKFPFLDSSLVQVKYDGLMVSPLYEHLCHVDYPTSLFFIGLPLGTITFPLFEVQAKYCLSLLSGRGKLPSQETIKNFEDNRLHTLSNPAAFHIIIEEQWEYMKNLSKMGNFDEWGYMETIRKLYSYIMTERKKNVIGYKMVNFELLPESNDFRVVDI
;
A
#
# COMPACT_ATOMS: atom_id res chain seq x y z
N MET A 1 -8.22 -2.27 32.33
CA MET A 1 -8.84 -1.58 31.17
C MET A 1 -10.14 -2.31 30.83
N ILE A 2 -11.21 -1.61 30.47
CA ILE A 2 -12.46 -2.26 30.04
C ILE A 2 -12.28 -2.69 28.58
N PRO A 3 -12.47 -3.98 28.23
CA PRO A 3 -12.41 -4.45 26.85
C PRO A 3 -13.34 -3.64 25.94
N LYS A 4 -12.79 -3.11 24.83
CA LYS A 4 -13.55 -2.50 23.76
C LYS A 4 -13.96 -3.54 22.73
N LYS A 5 -15.11 -3.34 22.09
CA LYS A 5 -15.53 -4.09 20.91
C LYS A 5 -15.01 -3.36 19.67
N ILE A 6 -14.13 -4.01 18.92
CA ILE A 6 -13.38 -3.42 17.81
C ILE A 6 -13.77 -4.10 16.50
N CYS A 7 -14.15 -3.30 15.52
CA CYS A 7 -14.30 -3.72 14.13
C CYS A 7 -13.01 -3.42 13.37
N ILE A 8 -12.52 -4.39 12.60
CA ILE A 8 -11.43 -4.22 11.64
C ILE A 8 -11.97 -4.53 10.25
N ILE A 9 -11.84 -3.58 9.33
CA ILE A 9 -12.33 -3.71 7.95
C ILE A 9 -11.15 -4.09 7.05
N GLY A 10 -11.10 -5.35 6.62
CA GLY A 10 -10.04 -5.94 5.80
C GLY A 10 -9.10 -6.85 6.61
N ALA A 11 -8.81 -8.02 6.06
CA ALA A 11 -7.88 -9.04 6.58
C ALA A 11 -6.59 -9.13 5.75
N GLY A 12 -6.17 -8.01 5.15
CA GLY A 12 -4.79 -7.84 4.66
C GLY A 12 -3.81 -7.61 5.82
N ALA A 13 -2.52 -7.46 5.49
CA ALA A 13 -1.43 -7.30 6.47
C ALA A 13 -1.72 -6.25 7.57
N ALA A 14 -2.27 -5.09 7.20
CA ALA A 14 -2.64 -4.02 8.13
C ALA A 14 -3.73 -4.45 9.14
N GLY A 15 -4.76 -5.15 8.68
CA GLY A 15 -5.85 -5.62 9.53
C GLY A 15 -5.41 -6.75 10.46
N LEU A 16 -4.60 -7.68 9.95
CA LEU A 16 -4.07 -8.81 10.72
C LEU A 16 -3.17 -8.34 11.87
N ILE A 17 -2.22 -7.44 11.62
CA ILE A 17 -1.34 -6.94 12.70
C ILE A 17 -2.11 -6.09 13.71
N THR A 18 -3.10 -5.33 13.26
CA THR A 18 -4.03 -4.60 14.14
C THR A 18 -4.78 -5.57 15.06
N ALA A 19 -5.27 -6.69 14.51
CA ALA A 19 -5.97 -7.72 15.27
C ALA A 19 -5.06 -8.37 16.32
N LYS A 20 -3.83 -8.77 15.96
CA LYS A 20 -2.85 -9.35 16.90
C LYS A 20 -2.69 -8.46 18.13
N HIS A 21 -2.42 -7.17 17.93
CA HIS A 21 -2.21 -6.23 19.03
C HIS A 21 -3.48 -5.94 19.82
N ALA A 22 -4.64 -5.83 19.16
CA ALA A 22 -5.92 -5.59 19.83
C ALA A 22 -6.34 -6.77 20.72
N ILE A 23 -6.19 -8.00 20.22
CA ILE A 23 -6.48 -9.25 20.96
C ILE A 23 -5.53 -9.38 22.14
N THR A 24 -4.23 -9.14 21.94
CA THR A 24 -3.21 -9.21 23.01
C THR A 24 -3.51 -8.21 24.14
N GLN A 25 -4.10 -7.06 23.84
CA GLN A 25 -4.54 -6.07 24.83
C GLN A 25 -5.89 -6.39 25.48
N GLY A 26 -6.50 -7.53 25.14
CA GLY A 26 -7.74 -8.03 25.74
C GLY A 26 -9.02 -7.42 25.16
N HIS A 27 -8.96 -6.84 23.97
CA HIS A 27 -10.15 -6.34 23.28
C HIS A 27 -10.92 -7.46 22.57
N LYS A 28 -12.22 -7.24 22.33
CA LYS A 28 -13.07 -8.14 21.54
C LYS A 28 -13.01 -7.68 20.09
N VAL A 29 -12.42 -8.50 19.21
CA VAL A 29 -12.16 -8.12 17.81
C VAL A 29 -13.08 -8.90 16.88
N THR A 30 -13.62 -8.19 15.88
CA THR A 30 -14.28 -8.77 14.72
C THR A 30 -13.62 -8.21 13.46
N ILE A 31 -13.18 -9.10 12.58
CA ILE A 31 -12.55 -8.74 11.31
C ILE A 31 -13.53 -9.10 10.20
N PHE A 32 -13.87 -8.14 9.35
CA PHE A 32 -14.67 -8.38 8.15
C PHE A 32 -13.77 -8.37 6.92
N GLU A 33 -13.79 -9.45 6.16
CA GLU A 33 -13.06 -9.61 4.90
C GLU A 33 -14.05 -9.95 3.79
N GLN A 34 -13.96 -9.21 2.68
CA GLN A 34 -14.86 -9.37 1.55
C GLN A 34 -14.50 -10.59 0.70
N THR A 35 -13.24 -11.05 0.74
CA THR A 35 -12.78 -12.27 0.06
C THR A 35 -12.98 -13.51 0.95
N ASP A 36 -12.71 -14.68 0.38
CA ASP A 36 -12.78 -15.99 1.04
C ASP A 36 -11.50 -16.36 1.81
N GLY A 37 -10.42 -15.59 1.66
CA GLY A 37 -9.14 -15.77 2.33
C GLY A 37 -8.52 -14.46 2.83
N VAL A 38 -7.40 -14.58 3.56
CA VAL A 38 -6.61 -13.44 4.06
C VAL A 38 -5.59 -12.95 3.03
N GLY A 39 -4.87 -11.88 3.37
CA GLY A 39 -3.68 -11.44 2.62
C GLY A 39 -3.91 -10.20 1.76
N GLY A 40 -5.16 -9.91 1.39
CA GLY A 40 -5.52 -8.71 0.63
C GLY A 40 -4.76 -8.64 -0.70
N THR A 41 -3.93 -7.61 -0.89
CA THR A 41 -3.16 -7.44 -2.14
C THR A 41 -2.26 -8.62 -2.50
N TRP A 42 -1.89 -9.47 -1.54
CA TRP A 42 -0.99 -10.61 -1.77
C TRP A 42 -1.68 -11.82 -2.41
N VAL A 43 -3.01 -11.81 -2.46
CA VAL A 43 -3.80 -12.82 -3.16
C VAL A 43 -3.73 -12.56 -4.65
N TYR A 44 -3.23 -13.51 -5.42
CA TYR A 44 -3.24 -13.46 -6.88
C TYR A 44 -4.53 -14.07 -7.42
N SER A 45 -5.10 -13.44 -8.44
CA SER A 45 -6.20 -13.99 -9.24
C SER A 45 -5.89 -13.74 -10.72
N GLU A 46 -6.17 -14.71 -11.58
CA GLU A 46 -6.12 -14.51 -13.04
C GLU A 46 -7.25 -13.54 -13.51
N GLU A 47 -8.31 -13.38 -12.71
CA GLU A 47 -9.42 -12.48 -13.01
C GLU A 47 -9.08 -11.01 -12.65
N THR A 48 -9.58 -10.09 -13.47
CA THR A 48 -9.48 -8.63 -13.26
C THR A 48 -10.77 -8.08 -12.64
N GLY A 49 -10.75 -6.82 -12.21
CA GLY A 49 -11.90 -6.20 -11.52
C GLY A 49 -12.09 -6.69 -10.07
N CYS A 50 -11.10 -7.39 -9.51
CA CYS A 50 -11.05 -7.77 -8.10
C CYS A 50 -10.25 -6.74 -7.28
N HIS A 51 -10.23 -6.88 -5.95
CA HIS A 51 -9.49 -5.96 -5.09
C HIS A 51 -7.97 -6.01 -5.31
N SER A 52 -7.43 -7.16 -5.72
CA SER A 52 -6.00 -7.37 -5.85
C SER A 52 -5.46 -6.84 -7.18
N SER A 53 -4.34 -6.13 -7.08
CA SER A 53 -3.53 -5.68 -8.22
C SER A 53 -2.32 -6.60 -8.48
N MET A 54 -2.32 -7.80 -7.90
CA MET A 54 -1.19 -8.73 -7.98
C MET A 54 -1.05 -9.34 -9.37
N TYR A 55 0.19 -9.66 -9.74
CA TYR A 55 0.52 -10.34 -11.00
C TYR A 55 1.45 -11.53 -10.75
N LYS A 56 1.41 -12.49 -11.69
CA LYS A 56 1.80 -13.89 -11.49
C LYS A 56 3.22 -14.13 -10.99
N ILE A 57 4.18 -13.33 -11.42
CA ILE A 57 5.60 -13.52 -11.09
C ILE A 57 6.15 -12.36 -10.25
N MET A 58 5.27 -11.68 -9.51
CA MET A 58 5.66 -10.55 -8.67
C MET A 58 6.62 -11.02 -7.58
N LYS A 59 7.75 -10.31 -7.48
CA LYS A 59 8.65 -10.38 -6.32
C LYS A 59 8.64 -9.08 -5.55
N THR A 60 8.75 -9.18 -4.23
CA THR A 60 8.80 -8.02 -3.33
C THR A 60 9.80 -6.98 -3.84
N ASN A 61 9.46 -5.71 -3.65
CA ASN A 61 10.31 -4.57 -4.04
C ASN A 61 11.24 -4.12 -2.91
N LEU A 62 11.06 -4.68 -1.71
CA LEU A 62 11.90 -4.55 -0.54
C LEU A 62 12.29 -5.95 -0.05
N PRO A 63 13.44 -6.06 0.62
CA PRO A 63 13.90 -7.33 1.17
C PRO A 63 13.03 -7.76 2.36
N LYS A 64 12.89 -9.07 2.60
CA LYS A 64 12.06 -9.65 3.67
C LYS A 64 12.44 -9.13 5.05
N GLU A 65 13.73 -8.83 5.24
CA GLU A 65 14.32 -8.24 6.45
C GLU A 65 13.77 -6.85 6.77
N ALA A 66 13.17 -6.16 5.78
CA ALA A 66 12.50 -4.86 5.94
C ALA A 66 10.96 -4.94 5.84
N MET A 67 10.40 -6.14 5.63
CA MET A 67 8.96 -6.37 5.34
C MET A 67 8.28 -7.30 6.36
N LEU A 68 8.81 -7.46 7.56
CA LEU A 68 8.29 -8.36 8.60
C LEU A 68 7.48 -7.64 9.69
N PHE A 69 6.73 -8.41 10.50
CA PHE A 69 6.18 -7.92 11.77
C PHE A 69 7.16 -8.15 12.91
N GLN A 70 7.08 -7.34 13.97
CA GLN A 70 7.98 -7.42 15.10
C GLN A 70 7.95 -8.83 15.72
N ASP A 71 9.13 -9.44 15.82
CA ASP A 71 9.33 -10.79 16.38
C ASP A 71 8.60 -11.91 15.63
N GLU A 72 8.22 -11.69 14.37
CA GLU A 72 7.59 -12.67 13.48
C GLU A 72 8.38 -12.74 12.17
N PRO A 73 9.52 -13.46 12.15
CA PRO A 73 10.35 -13.53 10.97
C PRO A 73 9.70 -14.38 9.88
N PHE A 74 10.01 -14.07 8.63
CA PHE A 74 9.81 -15.01 7.52
C PHE A 74 10.70 -16.23 7.70
N ARG A 75 10.41 -17.30 6.97
CA ARG A 75 11.26 -18.49 6.94
C ARG A 75 12.69 -18.15 6.47
N ASP A 76 13.67 -18.78 7.10
CA ASP A 76 15.08 -18.51 6.85
C ASP A 76 15.53 -18.93 5.44
N ASP A 77 14.92 -19.97 4.87
CA ASP A 77 15.27 -20.54 3.57
C ASP A 77 14.82 -19.69 2.36
N LEU A 78 13.97 -18.69 2.58
CA LEU A 78 13.49 -17.81 1.53
C LEU A 78 14.57 -16.80 1.09
N PRO A 79 14.63 -16.41 -0.20
CA PRO A 79 15.48 -15.31 -0.63
C PRO A 79 15.00 -13.98 -0.02
N SER A 80 15.87 -12.97 0.08
CA SER A 80 15.44 -11.66 0.61
C SER A 80 14.36 -11.01 -0.26
N PHE A 81 14.38 -11.21 -1.58
CA PHE A 81 13.30 -10.76 -2.47
C PHE A 81 12.38 -11.92 -2.83
N MET A 82 11.32 -12.06 -2.03
CA MET A 82 10.40 -13.20 -2.04
C MET A 82 9.34 -13.07 -3.14
N SER A 83 8.71 -14.20 -3.47
CA SER A 83 7.51 -14.22 -4.30
C SER A 83 6.30 -13.64 -3.54
N HIS A 84 5.21 -13.34 -4.25
CA HIS A 84 3.99 -12.90 -3.57
C HIS A 84 3.32 -14.04 -2.80
N GLU A 85 3.50 -15.28 -3.25
CA GLU A 85 3.02 -16.50 -2.60
C GLU A 85 3.70 -16.71 -1.24
N ASP A 86 5.01 -16.48 -1.14
CA ASP A 86 5.74 -16.58 0.13
C ASP A 86 5.20 -15.57 1.16
N VAL A 87 4.83 -14.36 0.72
CA VAL A 87 4.23 -13.35 1.60
C VAL A 87 2.80 -13.73 1.98
N LEU A 88 2.03 -14.32 1.05
CA LEU A 88 0.69 -14.82 1.35
C LEU A 88 0.75 -15.96 2.38
N GLU A 89 1.64 -16.95 2.21
CA GLU A 89 1.88 -18.04 3.16
C GLU A 89 2.19 -17.48 4.55
N TYR A 90 3.08 -16.49 4.65
CA TYR A 90 3.40 -15.82 5.90
C TYR A 90 2.16 -15.20 6.58
N LEU A 91 1.29 -14.52 5.81
CA LEU A 91 0.07 -13.90 6.35
C LEU A 91 -1.00 -14.93 6.73
N GLU A 92 -1.11 -16.02 5.98
CA GLU A 92 -1.97 -17.16 6.29
C GLU A 92 -1.54 -17.80 7.62
N GLU A 93 -0.26 -18.13 7.78
CA GLU A 93 0.32 -18.65 9.03
C GLU A 93 0.10 -17.70 10.21
N PHE A 94 0.38 -16.41 10.02
CA PHE A 94 0.20 -15.37 11.03
C PHE A 94 -1.26 -15.23 11.50
N SER A 95 -2.23 -15.55 10.64
CA SER A 95 -3.66 -15.34 10.90
C SER A 95 -4.40 -16.55 11.46
N LYS A 96 -3.76 -17.73 11.57
CA LYS A 96 -4.40 -19.02 11.92
C LYS A 96 -5.27 -19.01 13.18
N PHE A 97 -4.97 -18.12 14.14
CA PHE A 97 -5.66 -18.03 15.43
C PHE A 97 -6.72 -16.93 15.48
N PHE A 98 -6.93 -16.18 14.39
CA PHE A 98 -7.88 -15.09 14.35
C PHE A 98 -9.26 -15.58 13.90
N LEU A 99 -10.30 -15.04 14.52
CA LEU A 99 -11.67 -15.23 14.05
C LEU A 99 -11.99 -14.15 13.02
N ILE A 100 -12.04 -14.55 11.75
CA ILE A 100 -12.29 -13.66 10.61
C ILE A 100 -13.62 -14.03 9.97
N GLN A 101 -14.42 -13.02 9.63
CA GLN A 101 -15.68 -13.15 8.91
C GLN A 101 -15.43 -12.92 7.42
N PHE A 102 -15.17 -14.00 6.68
CA PHE A 102 -14.93 -13.99 5.24
C PHE A 102 -16.21 -13.87 4.42
N ASN A 103 -16.10 -13.46 3.16
CA ASN A 103 -17.21 -13.19 2.24
C ASN A 103 -18.22 -12.18 2.80
N ILE A 104 -17.73 -11.25 3.62
CA ILE A 104 -18.52 -10.17 4.22
C ILE A 104 -17.98 -8.82 3.75
N THR A 105 -18.74 -8.14 2.91
CA THR A 105 -18.44 -6.77 2.50
C THR A 105 -19.02 -5.79 3.51
N VAL A 106 -18.21 -4.91 4.08
CA VAL A 106 -18.71 -3.75 4.83
C VAL A 106 -19.24 -2.72 3.82
N THR A 107 -20.50 -2.32 3.96
CA THR A 107 -21.19 -1.43 3.01
C THR A 107 -21.48 -0.06 3.58
N GLN A 108 -21.53 0.08 4.92
CA GLN A 108 -21.76 1.37 5.56
C GLN A 108 -21.18 1.40 6.97
N VAL A 109 -20.53 2.51 7.33
CA VAL A 109 -20.09 2.82 8.69
C VAL A 109 -20.65 4.17 9.09
N THR A 110 -21.49 4.20 10.12
CA THR A 110 -22.10 5.44 10.64
C THR A 110 -21.97 5.53 12.14
N ARG A 111 -22.02 6.76 12.65
CA ARG A 111 -22.06 7.01 14.09
C ARG A 111 -23.48 6.80 14.62
N GLU A 112 -23.64 5.95 15.62
CA GLU A 112 -24.90 5.72 16.33
C GLU A 112 -24.67 5.90 17.84
N ASN A 113 -25.04 7.08 18.35
CA ASN A 113 -24.73 7.52 19.72
C ASN A 113 -23.21 7.45 20.02
N ASP A 114 -22.83 6.69 21.05
CA ASP A 114 -21.45 6.49 21.48
C ASP A 114 -20.74 5.33 20.75
N GLN A 115 -21.40 4.68 19.78
CA GLN A 115 -20.86 3.54 19.03
C GLN A 115 -20.89 3.77 17.51
N TRP A 116 -20.22 2.88 16.79
CA TRP A 116 -20.19 2.81 15.34
C TRP A 116 -21.10 1.68 14.89
N LYS A 117 -22.10 2.02 14.08
CA LYS A 117 -22.88 1.03 13.35
C LYS A 117 -22.12 0.64 12.11
N VAL A 118 -21.82 -0.63 11.99
CA VAL A 118 -21.17 -1.22 10.80
C VAL A 118 -22.19 -2.13 10.13
N VAL A 119 -22.61 -1.75 8.94
CA VAL A 119 -23.52 -2.52 8.07
C VAL A 119 -22.67 -3.38 7.15
N CYS A 120 -23.01 -4.65 7.10
CA CYS A 120 -22.30 -5.70 6.40
C CYS A 120 -23.26 -6.43 5.46
N LYS A 121 -22.74 -6.85 4.30
CA LYS A 121 -23.46 -7.64 3.32
C LYS A 121 -22.71 -8.94 3.05
N SER A 122 -23.43 -10.04 3.10
CA SER A 122 -23.03 -11.36 2.61
C SER A 122 -23.88 -11.72 1.39
N GLU A 123 -23.61 -12.86 0.77
CA GLU A 123 -24.50 -13.41 -0.28
C GLU A 123 -25.92 -13.69 0.27
N ALA A 124 -26.03 -14.09 1.53
CA ALA A 124 -27.29 -14.54 2.11
C ALA A 124 -28.14 -13.41 2.70
N ALA A 125 -27.51 -12.41 3.30
CA ALA A 125 -28.20 -11.35 4.04
C ALA A 125 -27.36 -10.10 4.23
N GLU A 126 -28.07 -8.99 4.46
CA GLU A 126 -27.53 -7.77 5.06
C GLU A 126 -27.79 -7.78 6.57
N PHE A 127 -26.79 -7.39 7.35
CA PHE A 127 -26.88 -7.29 8.80
C PHE A 127 -26.01 -6.12 9.29
N HIS A 128 -26.11 -5.80 10.57
CA HIS A 128 -25.25 -4.80 11.18
C HIS A 128 -24.90 -5.19 12.60
N ASP A 129 -23.82 -4.59 13.10
CA ASP A 129 -23.44 -4.69 14.50
C ASP A 129 -22.86 -3.34 14.99
N LEU A 130 -22.88 -3.14 16.31
CA LEU A 130 -22.36 -1.94 16.97
C LEU A 130 -20.97 -2.21 17.55
N PHE A 131 -20.06 -1.26 17.35
CA PHE A 131 -18.66 -1.32 17.79
C PHE A 131 -18.26 -0.05 18.53
N ASP A 132 -17.36 -0.17 19.50
CA ASP A 132 -16.81 1.00 20.20
C ASP A 132 -15.77 1.72 19.33
N VAL A 133 -15.04 0.95 18.51
CA VAL A 133 -13.91 1.42 17.69
C VAL A 133 -13.93 0.72 16.33
N VAL A 134 -13.61 1.46 15.26
CA VAL A 134 -13.44 0.94 13.90
C VAL A 134 -12.02 1.24 13.42
N PHE A 135 -11.35 0.21 12.91
CA PHE A 135 -10.10 0.31 12.15
C PHE A 135 -10.39 0.03 10.68
N VAL A 136 -10.08 1.01 9.83
CA VAL A 136 -10.17 0.92 8.37
C VAL A 136 -8.82 0.42 7.84
N CYS A 137 -8.81 -0.82 7.34
CA CYS A 137 -7.63 -1.52 6.84
C CYS A 137 -7.85 -2.09 5.43
N ASN A 138 -8.74 -1.47 4.64
CA ASN A 138 -9.16 -1.97 3.32
C ASN A 138 -8.15 -1.70 2.19
N GLY A 139 -6.97 -1.14 2.51
CA GLY A 139 -5.97 -0.77 1.51
C GLY A 139 -6.40 0.36 0.57
N HIS A 140 -5.51 0.71 -0.36
CA HIS A 140 -5.72 1.83 -1.30
C HIS A 140 -4.99 1.63 -2.64
N PHE A 141 -4.63 0.38 -2.98
CA PHE A 141 -4.01 0.02 -4.26
C PHE A 141 -4.97 -0.83 -5.12
N PHE A 142 -6.22 -0.37 -5.24
CA PHE A 142 -7.26 -1.09 -5.98
C PHE A 142 -8.13 -0.19 -6.88
N GLU A 143 -8.36 1.09 -6.54
CA GLU A 143 -9.10 2.02 -7.41
C GLU A 143 -8.10 2.74 -8.35
N PRO A 144 -8.10 2.45 -9.66
CA PRO A 144 -7.12 2.98 -10.60
C PRO A 144 -7.19 4.51 -10.75
N LEU A 145 -6.03 5.18 -10.80
CA LEU A 145 -5.95 6.54 -11.32
C LEU A 145 -5.61 6.47 -12.81
N ASN A 146 -6.62 6.43 -13.68
CA ASN A 146 -6.42 6.35 -15.13
C ASN A 146 -6.89 7.62 -15.86
N PRO A 147 -5.98 8.55 -16.22
CA PRO A 147 -6.35 9.78 -16.92
C PRO A 147 -6.64 9.58 -18.42
N TYR A 148 -6.53 8.34 -18.94
CA TYR A 148 -6.66 8.02 -20.36
C TYR A 148 -7.86 7.10 -20.65
N GLU A 149 -8.82 7.01 -19.75
CA GLU A 149 -10.08 6.31 -20.01
C GLU A 149 -10.83 6.95 -21.19
N ASN A 150 -11.46 6.11 -22.02
CA ASN A 150 -12.27 6.54 -23.16
C ASN A 150 -11.53 7.48 -24.14
N CYS A 151 -10.20 7.37 -24.24
CA CYS A 151 -9.36 8.24 -25.07
C CYS A 151 -9.38 7.94 -26.58
N GLY A 152 -10.11 6.91 -27.01
CA GLY A 152 -10.24 6.54 -28.42
C GLY A 152 -9.03 5.79 -29.01
N PHE A 153 -8.19 5.18 -28.18
CA PHE A 153 -7.16 4.25 -28.62
C PHE A 153 -7.79 3.01 -29.27
N GLU A 154 -7.29 2.59 -30.43
CA GLU A 154 -7.81 1.43 -31.17
C GLU A 154 -7.20 0.10 -30.70
N GLY A 155 -6.07 0.16 -29.98
CA GLY A 155 -5.43 -0.99 -29.36
C GLY A 155 -5.95 -1.28 -27.95
N GLU A 156 -5.19 -2.09 -27.21
CA GLU A 156 -5.52 -2.47 -25.84
C GLU A 156 -5.00 -1.44 -24.83
N LEU A 157 -5.88 -0.80 -24.06
CA LEU A 157 -5.50 0.09 -22.96
C LEU A 157 -5.95 -0.50 -21.64
N ILE A 158 -5.01 -0.72 -20.73
CA ILE A 158 -5.29 -1.21 -19.37
C ILE A 158 -4.57 -0.34 -18.33
N HIS A 159 -5.06 -0.38 -17.09
CA HIS A 159 -4.29 0.11 -15.94
C HIS A 159 -3.41 -1.01 -15.38
N SER A 160 -2.34 -0.67 -14.63
CA SER A 160 -1.48 -1.66 -13.95
C SER A 160 -2.25 -2.55 -12.95
N HIS A 161 -3.44 -2.11 -12.54
CA HIS A 161 -4.36 -2.89 -11.72
C HIS A 161 -4.79 -4.19 -12.39
N ASP A 162 -4.97 -4.16 -13.71
CA ASP A 162 -5.47 -5.29 -14.51
C ASP A 162 -4.35 -6.11 -15.16
N TYR A 163 -3.09 -5.69 -15.00
CA TYR A 163 -1.95 -6.48 -15.47
C TYR A 163 -1.84 -7.78 -14.66
N ARG A 164 -1.63 -8.92 -15.35
CA ARG A 164 -1.46 -10.24 -14.72
C ARG A 164 -0.19 -10.98 -15.11
N ARG A 165 0.21 -10.93 -16.38
CA ARG A 165 1.33 -11.71 -16.90
C ARG A 165 1.88 -11.16 -18.21
N ALA A 166 3.17 -11.36 -18.47
CA ALA A 166 3.88 -10.76 -19.60
C ALA A 166 3.56 -11.42 -20.95
N GLU A 167 3.15 -12.69 -20.93
CA GLU A 167 2.91 -13.51 -22.13
C GLU A 167 1.76 -12.98 -23.00
N HIS A 168 0.83 -12.20 -22.41
CA HIS A 168 -0.25 -11.53 -23.16
C HIS A 168 0.26 -10.45 -24.14
N TYR A 169 1.50 -10.02 -23.97
CA TYR A 169 2.12 -8.95 -24.74
C TYR A 169 3.23 -9.44 -25.68
N ASP A 170 3.34 -10.76 -25.87
CA ASP A 170 4.33 -11.38 -26.75
C ASP A 170 4.26 -10.81 -28.17
N GLY A 171 5.41 -10.38 -28.69
CA GLY A 171 5.52 -9.78 -30.03
C GLY A 171 4.85 -8.41 -30.23
N LYS A 172 4.24 -7.80 -29.21
CA LYS A 172 3.57 -6.49 -29.30
C LYS A 172 4.52 -5.31 -29.06
N ASN A 173 4.18 -4.13 -29.58
CA ASN A 173 4.78 -2.86 -29.16
C ASN A 173 3.97 -2.29 -28.00
N VAL A 174 4.58 -2.18 -26.82
CA VAL A 174 3.90 -1.80 -25.57
C VAL A 174 4.39 -0.44 -25.11
N VAL A 175 3.48 0.49 -24.84
CA VAL A 175 3.78 1.75 -24.14
C VAL A 175 3.40 1.60 -22.67
N ILE A 176 4.33 1.93 -21.78
CA ILE A 176 4.10 1.97 -20.33
C ILE A 176 4.16 3.42 -19.87
N VAL A 177 3.07 3.90 -19.26
CA VAL A 177 2.96 5.29 -18.81
C VAL A 177 3.14 5.37 -17.30
N GLY A 178 4.25 5.95 -16.84
CA GLY A 178 4.60 6.05 -15.42
C GLY A 178 5.74 5.11 -15.03
N ALA A 179 6.71 5.64 -14.30
CA ALA A 179 7.92 4.94 -13.85
C ALA A 179 7.96 4.79 -12.31
N GLY A 180 6.79 4.56 -11.70
CA GLY A 180 6.69 4.15 -10.30
C GLY A 180 7.09 2.67 -10.11
N PRO A 181 6.90 2.10 -8.91
CA PRO A 181 7.23 0.69 -8.66
C PRO A 181 6.61 -0.29 -9.66
N SER A 182 5.30 -0.20 -9.92
CA SER A 182 4.62 -1.06 -10.89
C SER A 182 5.09 -0.82 -12.32
N GLY A 183 5.23 0.44 -12.74
CA GLY A 183 5.65 0.76 -14.10
C GLY A 183 7.00 0.15 -14.47
N ILE A 184 7.96 0.18 -13.54
CA ILE A 184 9.26 -0.43 -13.75
C ILE A 184 9.20 -1.96 -13.71
N ASP A 185 8.54 -2.54 -12.71
CA ASP A 185 8.49 -4.00 -12.59
C ASP A 185 7.79 -4.63 -13.80
N ILE A 186 6.65 -4.05 -14.21
CA ILE A 186 5.92 -4.46 -15.41
C ILE A 186 6.75 -4.24 -16.68
N THR A 187 7.48 -3.11 -16.79
CA THR A 187 8.41 -2.88 -17.93
C THR A 187 9.42 -4.01 -18.06
N LEU A 188 10.04 -4.42 -16.94
CA LEU A 188 11.07 -5.46 -16.95
C LEU A 188 10.49 -6.85 -17.26
N GLN A 189 9.26 -7.14 -16.87
CA GLN A 189 8.59 -8.40 -17.22
C GLN A 189 8.17 -8.42 -18.69
N VAL A 190 7.46 -7.39 -19.15
CA VAL A 190 6.97 -7.28 -20.53
C VAL A 190 8.11 -7.25 -21.54
N ALA A 191 9.26 -6.66 -21.18
CA ALA A 191 10.44 -6.64 -22.04
C ALA A 191 11.06 -8.01 -22.33
N GLN A 192 10.63 -9.08 -21.64
CA GLN A 192 11.09 -10.45 -21.90
C GLN A 192 10.42 -11.08 -23.13
N THR A 193 9.22 -10.62 -23.49
CA THR A 193 8.38 -11.22 -24.54
C THR A 193 7.93 -10.21 -25.60
N ALA A 194 7.74 -8.94 -25.24
CA ALA A 194 7.32 -7.91 -26.18
C ALA A 194 8.37 -7.62 -27.26
N LYS A 195 7.90 -7.19 -28.44
CA LYS A 195 8.77 -6.76 -29.55
C LYS A 195 9.55 -5.50 -29.19
N GLN A 196 8.89 -4.54 -28.55
CA GLN A 196 9.48 -3.30 -28.06
C GLN A 196 8.63 -2.77 -26.90
N VAL A 197 9.28 -2.21 -25.89
CA VAL A 197 8.61 -1.53 -24.78
C VAL A 197 9.07 -0.08 -24.73
N THR A 198 8.14 0.87 -24.68
CA THR A 198 8.45 2.29 -24.46
C THR A 198 7.96 2.73 -23.10
N LEU A 199 8.88 3.00 -22.18
CA LEU A 199 8.60 3.53 -20.84
C LEU A 199 8.61 5.06 -20.87
N ILE A 200 7.47 5.69 -20.56
CA ILE A 200 7.32 7.16 -20.60
C ILE A 200 7.09 7.68 -19.18
N SER A 201 8.01 8.51 -18.70
CA SER A 201 7.89 9.25 -17.43
C SER A 201 9.04 10.25 -17.30
N LYS A 202 8.83 11.41 -16.70
CA LYS A 202 9.92 12.32 -16.30
C LYS A 202 11.00 11.66 -15.44
N LYS A 203 10.66 10.58 -14.72
CA LYS A 203 11.57 9.79 -13.89
C LYS A 203 12.25 8.62 -14.63
N ALA A 204 11.97 8.42 -15.91
CA ALA A 204 12.52 7.33 -16.71
C ALA A 204 13.97 7.61 -17.14
N THR A 205 14.88 7.57 -16.17
CA THR A 205 16.31 7.86 -16.33
C THR A 205 17.15 6.72 -15.75
N TYR A 206 16.88 5.49 -16.18
CA TYR A 206 17.59 4.31 -15.69
C TYR A 206 18.87 4.09 -16.50
N PRO A 207 20.01 3.81 -15.84
CA PRO A 207 21.28 3.60 -16.52
C PRO A 207 21.37 2.24 -17.22
N VAL A 208 20.62 1.24 -16.73
CA VAL A 208 20.64 -0.14 -17.23
C VAL A 208 19.20 -0.60 -17.41
N LEU A 209 18.85 -0.97 -18.65
CA LEU A 209 17.54 -1.51 -19.03
C LEU A 209 17.75 -2.65 -20.07
N PRO A 210 16.78 -3.57 -20.20
CA PRO A 210 16.80 -4.56 -21.27
C PRO A 210 16.86 -3.90 -22.66
N PRO A 211 17.52 -4.50 -23.66
CA PRO A 211 17.65 -3.91 -25.00
C PRO A 211 16.32 -3.59 -25.71
N ALA A 212 15.25 -4.32 -25.37
CA ALA A 212 13.92 -4.09 -25.91
C ALA A 212 13.22 -2.83 -25.35
N VAL A 213 13.78 -2.22 -24.29
CA VAL A 213 13.18 -1.08 -23.61
C VAL A 213 13.77 0.23 -24.10
N ARG A 214 12.90 1.08 -24.63
CA ARG A 214 13.14 2.49 -24.88
C ARG A 214 12.57 3.31 -23.72
N GLN A 215 13.37 4.17 -23.10
CA GLN A 215 12.88 5.12 -22.09
C GLN A 215 12.74 6.53 -22.67
N VAL A 216 11.67 7.24 -22.33
CA VAL A 216 11.39 8.61 -22.78
C VAL A 216 11.07 9.48 -21.56
N ALA A 217 11.95 10.43 -21.26
CA ALA A 217 11.95 11.21 -20.02
C ALA A 217 10.95 12.40 -20.04
N THR A 218 9.67 12.12 -20.28
CA THR A 218 8.60 13.12 -20.45
C THR A 218 7.24 12.63 -19.94
N HIS A 219 6.15 13.36 -20.20
CA HIS A 219 4.78 12.90 -20.03
C HIS A 219 4.10 12.59 -21.36
N VAL A 220 3.04 11.78 -21.26
CA VAL A 220 2.05 11.64 -22.32
C VAL A 220 1.09 12.83 -22.25
N LYS A 221 1.12 13.65 -23.28
CA LYS A 221 0.23 14.80 -23.47
C LYS A 221 -1.19 14.36 -23.81
N ARG A 222 -1.33 13.37 -24.68
CA ARG A 222 -2.60 12.73 -25.02
C ARG A 222 -2.40 11.36 -25.68
N VAL A 223 -3.42 10.53 -25.60
CA VAL A 223 -3.54 9.31 -26.41
C VAL A 223 -4.26 9.66 -27.72
N TYR A 224 -3.95 8.95 -28.79
CA TYR A 224 -4.61 9.05 -30.09
C TYR A 224 -4.85 7.62 -30.63
N PRO A 225 -5.63 7.45 -31.72
CA PRO A 225 -6.08 6.12 -32.16
C PRO A 225 -4.98 5.04 -32.26
N LYS A 226 -3.75 5.41 -32.64
CA LYS A 226 -2.65 4.44 -32.83
C LYS A 226 -1.57 4.45 -31.74
N GLY A 227 -1.70 5.27 -30.70
CA GLY A 227 -0.70 5.31 -29.62
C GLY A 227 -0.71 6.61 -28.81
N VAL A 228 0.47 7.13 -28.47
CA VAL A 228 0.61 8.30 -27.60
C VAL A 228 1.36 9.46 -28.26
N ILE A 229 1.06 10.67 -27.79
CA ILE A 229 1.81 11.88 -28.11
C ILE A 229 2.43 12.44 -26.83
N THR A 230 3.73 12.71 -26.85
CA THR A 230 4.45 13.27 -25.70
C THR A 230 4.30 14.80 -25.59
N ASP A 231 4.72 15.39 -24.48
CA ASP A 231 4.78 16.85 -24.32
C ASP A 231 5.67 17.53 -25.37
N GLU A 232 6.71 16.82 -25.85
CA GLU A 232 7.62 17.26 -26.93
C GLU A 232 7.05 17.01 -28.34
N ASN A 233 5.80 16.54 -28.43
CA ASN A 233 5.08 16.21 -29.66
C ASN A 233 5.67 15.01 -30.44
N GLU A 234 6.40 14.13 -29.76
CA GLU A 234 6.77 12.84 -30.36
C GLU A 234 5.53 11.96 -30.49
N GLN A 235 5.32 11.34 -31.66
CA GLN A 235 4.30 10.32 -31.88
C GLN A 235 4.91 8.94 -31.71
N ILE A 236 4.32 8.14 -30.83
CA ILE A 236 4.77 6.77 -30.55
C ILE A 236 3.58 5.84 -30.76
N GLU A 237 3.67 4.97 -31.76
CA GLU A 237 2.66 3.94 -32.03
C GLU A 237 2.75 2.80 -31.01
N ALA A 238 1.61 2.20 -30.68
CA ALA A 238 1.51 1.11 -29.72
C ALA A 238 0.40 0.15 -30.11
N ASP A 239 0.61 -1.14 -29.85
CA ASP A 239 -0.45 -2.14 -29.86
C ASP A 239 -1.17 -2.16 -28.50
N VAL A 240 -0.42 -1.85 -27.43
CA VAL A 240 -0.91 -1.85 -26.05
C VAL A 240 -0.39 -0.64 -25.28
N ILE A 241 -1.24 -0.03 -24.46
CA ILE A 241 -0.87 0.98 -23.47
C ILE A 241 -1.18 0.44 -22.08
N ILE A 242 -0.15 0.30 -21.23
CA ILE A 242 -0.30 -0.03 -19.82
C ILE A 242 -0.07 1.23 -19.00
N VAL A 243 -1.13 1.69 -18.35
CA VAL A 243 -1.15 2.91 -17.54
C VAL A 243 -0.73 2.57 -16.10
N CYS A 244 0.43 3.07 -15.67
CA CYS A 244 1.04 2.82 -14.37
C CYS A 244 1.10 4.11 -13.53
N THR A 245 -0.02 4.83 -13.48
CA THR A 245 -0.13 6.18 -12.87
C THR A 245 -0.60 6.16 -11.41
N GLY A 246 -0.80 4.98 -10.85
CA GLY A 246 -1.10 4.80 -9.42
C GLY A 246 -2.59 4.65 -9.15
N TYR A 247 -2.99 4.96 -7.93
CA TYR A 247 -4.33 4.67 -7.42
C TYR A 247 -4.86 5.89 -6.67
N VAL A 248 -6.19 5.97 -6.57
CA VAL A 248 -6.86 6.93 -5.69
C VAL A 248 -7.37 6.24 -4.43
N PHE A 249 -7.53 6.99 -3.36
CA PHE A 249 -8.16 6.49 -2.15
C PHE A 249 -9.66 6.29 -2.38
N LYS A 250 -10.18 5.17 -1.89
CA LYS A 250 -11.59 4.81 -2.03
C LYS A 250 -12.09 4.09 -0.79
N PHE A 251 -13.19 4.59 -0.22
CA PHE A 251 -13.85 4.02 0.96
C PHE A 251 -15.37 3.96 0.70
N PRO A 252 -15.86 2.95 -0.04
CA PRO A 252 -17.26 2.92 -0.48
C PRO A 252 -18.27 2.81 0.68
N PHE A 253 -17.80 2.45 1.88
CA PHE A 253 -18.59 2.30 3.10
C PHE A 253 -18.56 3.53 4.02
N LEU A 254 -17.81 4.58 3.70
CA LEU A 254 -17.76 5.83 4.47
C LEU A 254 -18.47 6.94 3.70
N ASP A 255 -19.40 7.62 4.36
CA ASP A 255 -20.07 8.77 3.76
C ASP A 255 -19.13 9.97 3.63
N SER A 256 -19.30 10.76 2.57
CA SER A 256 -18.46 11.93 2.29
C SER A 256 -18.56 13.04 3.36
N SER A 257 -19.63 13.07 4.15
CA SER A 257 -19.75 13.96 5.31
C SER A 257 -18.88 13.54 6.48
N LEU A 258 -18.49 12.26 6.55
CA LEU A 258 -17.58 11.72 7.55
C LEU A 258 -16.13 11.80 7.04
N VAL A 259 -15.85 11.22 5.87
CA VAL A 259 -14.50 11.18 5.29
C VAL A 259 -14.54 11.58 3.83
N GLN A 260 -13.75 12.59 3.49
CA GLN A 260 -13.59 13.13 2.15
C GLN A 260 -12.31 12.59 1.52
N VAL A 261 -12.36 12.38 0.21
CA VAL A 261 -11.17 12.21 -0.61
C VAL A 261 -10.98 13.45 -1.48
N LYS A 262 -9.95 14.24 -1.18
CA LYS A 262 -9.63 15.55 -1.78
C LYS A 262 -8.52 15.42 -2.83
N TYR A 263 -8.31 16.48 -3.62
CA TYR A 263 -7.25 16.60 -4.62
C TYR A 263 -7.24 15.43 -5.61
N ASP A 264 -8.35 15.24 -6.32
CA ASP A 264 -8.53 14.19 -7.33
C ASP A 264 -8.30 12.77 -6.80
N GLY A 265 -8.70 12.52 -5.55
CA GLY A 265 -8.62 11.19 -4.97
C GLY A 265 -7.32 10.90 -4.18
N LEU A 266 -6.43 11.89 -4.01
CA LEU A 266 -5.06 11.69 -3.53
C LEU A 266 -4.81 12.11 -2.08
N MET A 267 -5.84 12.61 -1.38
CA MET A 267 -5.78 12.92 0.05
C MET A 267 -7.05 12.45 0.77
N VAL A 268 -6.89 11.77 1.91
CA VAL A 268 -7.98 11.38 2.82
C VAL A 268 -8.05 12.40 3.96
N SER A 269 -9.24 12.89 4.25
CA SER A 269 -9.48 13.96 5.22
C SER A 269 -10.85 13.82 5.91
N PRO A 270 -11.03 14.23 7.17
CA PRO A 270 -10.05 14.88 8.04
C PRO A 270 -9.30 13.89 8.94
N LEU A 271 -7.97 13.88 8.87
CA LEU A 271 -7.11 12.98 9.64
C LEU A 271 -6.00 13.72 10.40
N TYR A 272 -5.68 13.22 11.60
CA TYR A 272 -4.47 13.54 12.35
C TYR A 272 -3.44 12.40 12.20
N GLU A 273 -2.19 12.75 11.91
CA GLU A 273 -1.07 11.80 11.71
C GLU A 273 -1.37 10.70 10.67
N HIS A 274 -2.21 11.00 9.66
CA HIS A 274 -2.67 10.05 8.65
C HIS A 274 -3.44 8.83 9.18
N LEU A 275 -3.87 8.83 10.45
CA LEU A 275 -4.42 7.64 11.11
C LEU A 275 -5.68 7.92 11.95
N CYS A 276 -5.73 9.00 12.74
CA CYS A 276 -6.86 9.32 13.60
C CYS A 276 -7.88 10.19 12.86
N HIS A 277 -9.16 9.85 12.88
CA HIS A 277 -10.19 10.81 12.45
C HIS A 277 -10.19 12.06 13.37
N VAL A 278 -10.25 13.27 12.81
CA VAL A 278 -10.15 14.52 13.60
C VAL A 278 -11.24 14.64 14.67
N ASP A 279 -12.50 14.36 14.32
CA ASP A 279 -13.62 14.44 15.27
C ASP A 279 -13.78 13.20 16.16
N TYR A 280 -13.16 12.09 15.78
CA TYR A 280 -13.28 10.80 16.48
C TYR A 280 -11.89 10.16 16.69
N PRO A 281 -10.93 10.88 17.30
CA PRO A 281 -9.51 10.52 17.25
C PRO A 281 -9.15 9.31 18.11
N THR A 282 -10.12 8.73 18.81
CA THR A 282 -9.96 7.55 19.66
C THR A 282 -10.88 6.40 19.27
N SER A 283 -11.66 6.52 18.19
CA SER A 283 -12.65 5.49 17.81
C SER A 283 -12.81 5.24 16.32
N LEU A 284 -12.25 6.06 15.44
CA LEU A 284 -12.15 5.78 14.01
C LEU A 284 -10.71 5.98 13.54
N PHE A 285 -10.08 4.88 13.13
CA PHE A 285 -8.67 4.83 12.74
C PHE A 285 -8.50 4.30 11.32
N PHE A 286 -7.44 4.75 10.66
CA PHE A 286 -6.99 4.29 9.35
C PHE A 286 -5.57 3.76 9.46
N ILE A 287 -5.32 2.55 8.97
CA ILE A 287 -4.00 1.92 9.01
C ILE A 287 -3.49 1.75 7.59
N GLY A 288 -2.27 2.20 7.36
CA GLY A 288 -1.53 1.98 6.13
C GLY A 288 -1.81 2.97 5.00
N LEU A 289 -2.37 4.15 5.26
CA LEU A 289 -2.53 5.20 4.24
C LEU A 289 -1.22 5.80 3.70
N PRO A 290 -0.14 5.95 4.50
CA PRO A 290 1.05 6.61 3.99
C PRO A 290 1.76 5.84 2.85
N LEU A 291 2.22 6.59 1.85
CA LEU A 291 2.84 6.10 0.62
C LEU A 291 4.37 6.21 0.67
N GLY A 292 5.04 5.27 0.00
CA GLY A 292 6.49 5.26 -0.16
C GLY A 292 7.27 4.77 1.06
N THR A 293 6.61 4.01 1.93
CA THR A 293 7.11 3.54 3.22
C THR A 293 7.50 2.06 3.20
N ILE A 294 8.18 1.61 4.25
CA ILE A 294 8.20 0.19 4.63
C ILE A 294 6.83 -0.17 5.22
N THR A 295 6.15 -1.16 4.65
CA THR A 295 4.72 -1.35 4.90
C THR A 295 4.42 -2.04 6.22
N PHE A 296 4.92 -3.26 6.43
CA PHE A 296 4.53 -4.08 7.59
C PHE A 296 4.96 -3.45 8.93
N PRO A 297 6.20 -2.93 9.08
CA PRO A 297 6.59 -2.22 10.30
C PRO A 297 5.77 -0.95 10.55
N LEU A 298 5.44 -0.19 9.50
CA LEU A 298 4.59 0.99 9.61
C LEU A 298 3.19 0.64 10.13
N PHE A 299 2.57 -0.40 9.57
CA PHE A 299 1.23 -0.85 9.99
C PHE A 299 1.22 -1.23 11.47
N GLU A 300 2.26 -1.93 11.93
CA GLU A 300 2.39 -2.33 13.31
C GLU A 300 2.54 -1.12 14.25
N VAL A 301 3.41 -0.17 13.92
CA VAL A 301 3.60 1.05 14.73
C VAL A 301 2.31 1.86 14.78
N GLN A 302 1.60 2.02 13.66
CA GLN A 302 0.31 2.71 13.62
C GLN A 302 -0.74 2.00 14.48
N ALA A 303 -0.85 0.67 14.38
CA ALA A 303 -1.78 -0.12 15.18
C ALA A 303 -1.48 0.00 16.69
N LYS A 304 -0.20 -0.14 17.08
CA LYS A 304 0.25 0.03 18.47
C LYS A 304 -0.09 1.44 18.99
N TYR A 305 0.12 2.49 18.20
CA TYR A 305 -0.26 3.85 18.58
C TYR A 305 -1.76 4.01 18.79
N CYS A 306 -2.59 3.62 17.82
CA CYS A 306 -4.06 3.73 17.95
C CYS A 306 -4.58 2.98 19.18
N LEU A 307 -4.11 1.75 19.41
CA LEU A 307 -4.52 0.94 20.56
C LEU A 307 -3.99 1.51 21.89
N SER A 308 -2.82 2.15 21.88
CA SER A 308 -2.30 2.84 23.06
C SER A 308 -3.23 3.95 23.54
N LEU A 309 -3.93 4.64 22.62
CA LEU A 309 -4.94 5.65 22.96
C LEU A 309 -6.13 5.04 23.69
N LEU A 310 -6.59 3.85 23.27
CA LEU A 310 -7.68 3.11 23.94
C LEU A 310 -7.29 2.70 25.36
N SER A 311 -6.01 2.37 25.55
CA SER A 311 -5.46 2.00 26.85
C SER A 311 -5.20 3.17 27.80
N GLY A 312 -5.27 4.40 27.30
CA GLY A 312 -4.86 5.61 28.03
C GLY A 312 -3.34 5.75 28.23
N ARG A 313 -2.52 4.84 27.67
CA ARG A 313 -1.06 4.97 27.66
C ARG A 313 -0.59 6.03 26.68
N GLY A 314 -1.19 6.02 25.48
CA GLY A 314 -0.91 7.01 24.45
C GLY A 314 -1.61 8.33 24.74
N LYS A 315 -1.04 9.42 24.23
CA LYS A 315 -1.59 10.76 24.36
C LYS A 315 -1.88 11.37 22.99
N LEU A 316 -3.04 12.01 22.90
CA LEU A 316 -3.34 12.95 21.84
C LEU A 316 -2.87 14.35 22.26
N PRO A 317 -2.46 15.21 21.30
CA PRO A 317 -2.17 16.61 21.59
C PRO A 317 -3.48 17.38 21.82
N SER A 318 -3.40 18.71 21.91
CA SER A 318 -4.60 19.54 22.05
C SER A 318 -5.53 19.39 20.83
N GLN A 319 -6.81 19.61 21.03
CA GLN A 319 -7.81 19.61 19.95
C GLN A 319 -7.46 20.61 18.84
N GLU A 320 -6.83 21.73 19.19
CA GLU A 320 -6.33 22.70 18.22
C GLU A 320 -5.21 22.11 17.35
N THR A 321 -4.24 21.40 17.94
CA THR A 321 -3.18 20.72 17.18
C THR A 321 -3.74 19.66 16.24
N ILE A 322 -4.72 18.86 16.69
CA ILE A 322 -5.37 17.84 15.85
C ILE A 322 -6.06 18.51 14.64
N LYS A 323 -6.87 19.55 14.88
CA LYS A 323 -7.63 20.24 13.83
C LYS A 323 -6.74 20.96 12.82
N ASN A 324 -5.63 21.54 13.27
CA ASN A 324 -4.72 22.29 12.42
C ASN A 324 -3.68 21.40 11.71
N PHE A 325 -3.62 20.10 11.97
CA PHE A 325 -2.59 19.20 11.41
C PHE A 325 -2.59 19.19 9.88
N GLU A 326 -3.75 19.01 9.25
CA GLU A 326 -3.85 18.94 7.80
C GLU A 326 -3.43 20.25 7.15
N ASP A 327 -3.94 21.36 7.66
CA ASP A 327 -3.59 22.70 7.16
C ASP A 327 -2.09 22.93 7.31
N ASN A 328 -1.52 22.69 8.50
CA ASN A 328 -0.09 22.85 8.74
C ASN A 328 0.75 22.02 7.76
N ARG A 329 0.39 20.76 7.54
CA ARG A 329 1.09 19.90 6.58
C ARG A 329 0.93 20.40 5.15
N LEU A 330 -0.28 20.77 4.72
CA LEU A 330 -0.53 21.31 3.38
C LEU A 330 0.33 22.55 3.08
N HIS A 331 0.56 23.42 4.06
CA HIS A 331 1.44 24.59 3.91
C HIS A 331 2.93 24.22 3.70
N THR A 332 3.36 23.02 4.09
CA THR A 332 4.74 22.55 3.88
C THR A 332 4.95 21.89 2.53
N LEU A 333 3.86 21.53 1.83
CA LEU A 333 3.91 20.75 0.59
C LEU A 333 3.83 21.66 -0.63
N SER A 334 4.66 21.36 -1.64
CA SER A 334 4.57 22.01 -2.96
C SER A 334 3.42 21.47 -3.82
N ASN A 335 2.94 20.27 -3.51
CA ASN A 335 1.81 19.61 -4.16
C ASN A 335 0.93 18.93 -3.11
N PRO A 336 -0.34 19.34 -2.95
CA PRO A 336 -1.28 18.70 -2.02
C PRO A 336 -1.50 17.20 -2.28
N ALA A 337 -1.35 16.73 -3.52
CA ALA A 337 -1.46 15.30 -3.84
C ALA A 337 -0.34 14.44 -3.19
N ALA A 338 0.73 15.07 -2.69
CA ALA A 338 1.78 14.40 -1.94
C ALA A 338 1.46 14.29 -0.44
N PHE A 339 0.24 14.62 0.00
CA PHE A 339 -0.11 14.68 1.42
C PHE A 339 0.23 13.40 2.19
N HIS A 340 -0.09 12.22 1.66
CA HIS A 340 0.23 10.96 2.32
C HIS A 340 1.60 10.38 1.95
N ILE A 341 2.43 11.07 1.16
CA ILE A 341 3.77 10.58 0.81
C ILE A 341 4.75 10.97 1.92
N ILE A 342 5.36 9.98 2.58
CA ILE A 342 6.29 10.20 3.71
C ILE A 342 7.61 9.42 3.57
N ILE A 343 8.14 9.30 2.35
CA ILE A 343 9.33 8.46 2.05
C ILE A 343 10.50 8.68 3.02
N GLU A 344 10.97 9.92 3.18
CA GLU A 344 12.08 10.22 4.10
C GLU A 344 11.58 10.45 5.54
N GLU A 345 10.35 10.94 5.68
CA GLU A 345 9.72 11.28 6.96
C GLU A 345 9.28 10.04 7.77
N GLN A 346 9.14 8.88 7.13
CA GLN A 346 8.55 7.67 7.74
C GLN A 346 9.26 7.23 9.03
N TRP A 347 10.57 7.41 9.13
CA TRP A 347 11.37 6.98 10.27
C TRP A 347 11.06 7.83 11.50
N GLU A 348 11.09 9.14 11.33
CA GLU A 348 10.75 10.09 12.40
C GLU A 348 9.26 10.03 12.72
N TYR A 349 8.40 9.79 11.73
CA TYR A 349 6.97 9.52 11.93
C TYR A 349 6.74 8.32 12.86
N MET A 350 7.31 7.15 12.55
CA MET A 350 7.16 5.95 13.38
C MET A 350 7.74 6.14 14.79
N LYS A 351 8.85 6.85 14.91
CA LYS A 351 9.45 7.24 16.19
C LYS A 351 8.53 8.13 17.01
N ASN A 352 7.94 9.15 16.38
CA ASN A 352 6.99 10.05 17.03
C ASN A 352 5.72 9.32 17.49
N LEU A 353 5.18 8.41 16.67
CA LEU A 353 4.06 7.54 17.08
C LEU A 353 4.42 6.67 18.29
N SER A 354 5.62 6.10 18.32
CA SER A 354 6.10 5.29 19.46
C SER A 354 6.20 6.12 20.74
N LYS A 355 6.76 7.33 20.64
CA LYS A 355 6.84 8.29 21.74
C LYS A 355 5.46 8.74 22.23
N MET A 356 4.56 9.09 21.31
CA MET A 356 3.20 9.52 21.64
C MET A 356 2.36 8.39 22.21
N GLY A 357 2.61 7.15 21.78
CA GLY A 357 1.94 5.94 22.24
C GLY A 357 2.53 5.32 23.51
N ASN A 358 3.67 5.85 23.97
CA ASN A 358 4.40 5.36 25.12
C ASN A 358 4.71 3.85 25.04
N PHE A 359 5.34 3.45 23.93
CA PHE A 359 5.87 2.10 23.72
C PHE A 359 7.26 2.16 23.06
N ASP A 360 8.04 1.10 23.26
CA ASP A 360 9.41 1.04 22.76
C ASP A 360 9.45 0.95 21.22
N GLU A 361 10.40 1.67 20.64
CA GLU A 361 10.77 1.53 19.23
C GLU A 361 11.31 0.11 18.97
N TRP A 362 11.27 -0.34 17.71
CA TRP A 362 11.89 -1.61 17.36
C TRP A 362 13.41 -1.49 17.50
N GLY A 363 14.03 -2.41 18.23
CA GLY A 363 15.47 -2.38 18.51
C GLY A 363 16.38 -2.42 17.26
N TYR A 364 15.85 -2.84 16.11
CA TYR A 364 16.57 -2.97 14.84
C TYR A 364 16.01 -2.05 13.73
N MET A 365 15.17 -1.06 14.06
CA MET A 365 14.61 -0.14 13.06
C MET A 365 15.70 0.66 12.34
N GLU A 366 16.75 1.04 13.05
CA GLU A 366 17.91 1.75 12.46
C GLU A 366 18.64 0.86 11.45
N THR A 367 18.76 -0.44 11.73
CA THR A 367 19.31 -1.40 10.76
C THR A 367 18.44 -1.47 9.50
N ILE A 368 17.11 -1.59 9.66
CA ILE A 368 16.17 -1.59 8.54
C ILE A 368 16.27 -0.29 7.73
N ARG A 369 16.42 0.87 8.39
CA ARG A 369 16.61 2.16 7.73
C ARG A 369 17.86 2.17 6.85
N LYS A 370 18.99 1.69 7.35
CA LYS A 370 20.23 1.59 6.57
C LYS A 370 20.08 0.65 5.38
N LEU A 371 19.47 -0.52 5.59
CA LEU A 371 19.18 -1.47 4.52
C LEU A 371 18.26 -0.84 3.46
N TYR A 372 17.20 -0.15 3.86
CA TYR A 372 16.31 0.57 2.95
C TYR A 372 17.07 1.61 2.10
N SER A 373 17.90 2.45 2.73
CA SER A 373 18.71 3.44 2.02
C SER A 373 19.69 2.80 1.02
N TYR A 374 20.28 1.66 1.39
CA TYR A 374 21.12 0.87 0.49
C TYR A 374 20.32 0.35 -0.72
N ILE A 375 19.16 -0.29 -0.49
CA ILE A 375 18.29 -0.80 -1.57
C ILE A 375 17.82 0.31 -2.51
N MET A 376 17.41 1.45 -1.98
CA MET A 376 17.01 2.60 -2.80
C MET A 376 18.16 3.11 -3.68
N THR A 377 19.41 3.00 -3.19
CA THR A 377 20.61 3.38 -3.93
C THR A 377 20.93 2.35 -5.02
N GLU A 378 20.95 1.07 -4.68
CA GLU A 378 21.24 -0.01 -5.64
C GLU A 378 20.17 -0.12 -6.73
N ARG A 379 18.89 0.05 -6.38
CA ARG A 379 17.79 0.08 -7.37
C ARG A 379 17.95 1.20 -8.41
N LYS A 380 18.48 2.37 -8.02
CA LYS A 380 18.77 3.47 -8.96
C LYS A 380 19.94 3.15 -9.89
N LYS A 381 20.95 2.41 -9.40
CA LYS A 381 22.13 2.02 -10.19
C LYS A 381 21.85 0.84 -11.12
N ASN A 382 21.11 -0.15 -10.66
CA ASN A 382 20.84 -1.38 -11.40
C ASN A 382 19.45 -1.93 -11.06
N VAL A 383 18.45 -1.44 -11.79
CA VAL A 383 17.05 -1.81 -11.57
C VAL A 383 16.74 -3.27 -11.91
N ILE A 384 17.59 -3.92 -12.70
CA ILE A 384 17.45 -5.33 -13.11
C ILE A 384 18.07 -6.26 -12.04
N GLY A 385 19.21 -5.88 -11.48
CA GLY A 385 20.01 -6.74 -10.60
C GLY A 385 19.79 -6.55 -9.10
N TYR A 386 19.14 -5.48 -8.64
CA TYR A 386 19.06 -5.20 -7.20
C TYR A 386 18.32 -6.28 -6.39
N LYS A 387 17.49 -7.12 -7.04
CA LYS A 387 16.79 -8.25 -6.41
C LYS A 387 17.63 -9.55 -6.37
N MET A 388 18.87 -9.53 -6.88
CA MET A 388 19.73 -10.70 -7.03
C MET A 388 20.76 -10.86 -5.89
N VAL A 389 20.39 -10.42 -4.70
CA VAL A 389 21.23 -10.48 -3.49
C VAL A 389 20.35 -10.79 -2.28
N ASN A 390 20.93 -11.42 -1.27
CA ASN A 390 20.32 -11.63 0.04
C ASN A 390 20.93 -10.69 1.09
N PHE A 391 20.25 -10.57 2.23
CA PHE A 391 20.66 -9.73 3.34
C PHE A 391 20.57 -10.48 4.66
N GLU A 392 21.42 -10.08 5.60
CA GLU A 392 21.29 -10.48 6.99
C GLU A 392 21.44 -9.25 7.88
N LEU A 393 20.51 -9.11 8.82
CA LEU A 393 20.54 -8.04 9.80
C LEU A 393 21.57 -8.34 10.88
N LEU A 394 22.32 -7.32 11.28
CA LEU A 394 23.24 -7.32 12.42
C LEU A 394 22.75 -6.25 13.43
N PRO A 395 21.67 -6.53 14.20
CA PRO A 395 21.06 -5.54 15.09
C PRO A 395 22.02 -4.95 16.13
N GLU A 396 22.91 -5.78 16.68
CA GLU A 396 23.85 -5.36 17.72
C GLU A 396 24.82 -4.25 17.26
N SER A 397 25.15 -4.23 15.98
CA SER A 397 26.00 -3.19 15.36
C SER A 397 25.20 -2.14 14.61
N ASN A 398 23.87 -2.19 14.65
CA ASN A 398 22.97 -1.39 13.81
C ASN A 398 23.37 -1.47 12.32
N ASP A 399 23.69 -2.65 11.80
CA ASP A 399 24.20 -2.81 10.44
C ASP A 399 23.63 -4.05 9.75
N PHE A 400 23.93 -4.23 8.46
CA PHE A 400 23.53 -5.42 7.71
C PHE A 400 24.70 -5.93 6.86
N ARG A 401 24.65 -7.19 6.44
CA ARG A 401 25.57 -7.74 5.44
C ARG A 401 24.82 -8.15 4.18
N VAL A 402 25.45 -7.95 3.04
CA VAL A 402 25.03 -8.51 1.75
C VAL A 402 25.53 -9.94 1.68
N VAL A 403 24.67 -10.86 1.31
CA VAL A 403 24.96 -12.28 1.16
C VAL A 403 24.67 -12.67 -0.29
N ASP A 404 25.65 -13.27 -0.96
CA ASP A 404 25.44 -13.78 -2.32
C ASP A 404 24.43 -14.93 -2.31
N ILE A 405 23.70 -15.11 -3.42
CA ILE A 405 22.61 -16.10 -3.57
C ILE A 405 23.11 -17.53 -3.42
#